data_AF-A0A352AHI8-F1
#
_entry.id   AF-A0A352AHI8-F1
#
_cell.length_a   1.000
_cell.length_b   1.000
_cell.length_c   1.000
_cell.angle_alpha   90.00
_cell.angle_beta   90.00
_cell.angle_gamma   90.00
#
_symmetry.space_group_name_H-M   'P 1'
#
loop_
_entity.id
_entity.type
_entity.pdbx_description
1 polymer ?
#
loop_
_entity_poly.entity_id
_entity_poly.type
_entity_poly.pdbx_seq_one_letter_code
_entity_poly.pdbx_strand_id
1 'polypeptide(L)' 'MIIHILYEPATPAQIKEMLEVHQFYIKTVVDIQRRFLAGGGEMHSDCEVVLLDNGSRQSDIWGASWNSITQEIF' A
#
# COMPACT_ATOMS: atom_id res chain seq x y z
N MET A 1 5.90 11.16 -6.00
CA MET A 1 5.07 10.15 -5.32
C MET A 1 4.99 8.94 -6.24
N ILE A 2 5.47 7.78 -5.76
CA ILE A 2 5.41 6.52 -6.50
C ILE A 2 4.56 5.57 -5.65
N ILE A 3 3.47 5.05 -6.24
CA ILE A 3 2.65 4.02 -5.61
C ILE A 3 3.12 2.67 -6.17
N HIS A 4 3.49 1.76 -5.28
CA HIS A 4 3.90 0.41 -5.66
C HIS A 4 2.74 -0.56 -5.51
N ILE A 5 2.51 -1.36 -6.56
CA ILE A 5 1.70 -2.58 -6.45
C ILE A 5 2.65 -3.73 -6.13
N LEU A 6 2.38 -4.42 -5.02
CA LEU A 6 3.19 -5.48 -4.47
C LEU A 6 2.44 -6.80 -4.50
N TYR A 7 2.82 -7.66 -5.44
CA TYR A 7 2.35 -9.05 -5.53
C TYR A 7 3.20 -10.02 -4.71
N GLU A 8 4.41 -9.58 -4.35
CA GLU A 8 5.41 -10.31 -3.56
C GLU A 8 5.91 -9.40 -2.43
N PRO A 9 6.62 -9.93 -1.41
CA PRO A 9 7.18 -9.11 -0.35
C PRO A 9 8.01 -7.94 -0.89
N ALA A 10 7.81 -6.76 -0.28
CA ALA A 10 8.46 -5.53 -0.71
C ALA A 10 9.99 -5.63 -0.59
N THR A 11 10.70 -5.09 -1.58
CA THR A 11 12.15 -4.89 -1.49
C THR A 11 12.49 -3.68 -0.59
N PRO A 12 13.71 -3.61 -0.04
CA PRO A 12 14.14 -2.44 0.72
C PRO A 12 14.07 -1.13 -0.07
N ALA A 13 14.29 -1.18 -1.39
CA ALA A 13 14.18 -0.02 -2.26
C ALA A 13 12.73 0.48 -2.35
N GLN A 14 11.77 -0.42 -2.60
CA GLN A 14 10.34 -0.08 -2.63
C GLN A 14 9.86 0.45 -1.27
N ILE A 15 10.31 -0.14 -0.16
CA ILE A 15 9.97 0.37 1.18
C ILE A 15 10.49 1.80 1.37
N LYS A 16 11.74 2.05 0.97
CA LYS A 16 12.35 3.38 1.05
C LYS A 16 11.56 4.40 0.22
N GLU A 17 11.20 4.04 -1.01
CA GLU A 17 10.41 4.89 -1.92
C GLU A 17 9.01 5.19 -1.34
N MET A 18 8.33 4.20 -0.78
CA MET A 18 7.02 4.41 -0.13
C MET A 18 7.10 5.29 1.12
N LEU A 19 8.21 5.25 1.86
CA LEU A 19 8.43 6.09 3.06
C LEU A 19 8.80 7.54 2.73
N GLU A 20 9.06 7.89 1.46
CA GLU A 20 9.33 9.29 1.08
C GLU A 20 8.12 10.20 1.32
N VAL A 21 6.90 9.63 1.28
CA VAL A 21 5.66 10.37 1.53
C VAL A 21 5.42 10.55 3.03
N HIS A 22 5.56 9.46 3.78
CA HIS A 22 5.32 9.41 5.22
C HIS A 22 6.52 8.72 5.87
N GLN A 23 7.40 9.49 6.53
CA GLN A 23 8.73 9.05 6.96
C GLN A 23 8.77 7.77 7.82
N PHE A 24 7.70 7.50 8.58
CA PHE A 24 7.67 6.44 9.61
C PHE A 24 6.56 5.41 9.40
N TYR A 25 5.69 5.61 8.42
CA TYR A 25 4.61 4.67 8.14
C TYR A 25 4.24 4.72 6.67
N ILE A 26 3.71 3.65 6.13
CA ILE A 26 3.24 3.59 4.75
C ILE A 26 1.74 3.39 4.79
N LYS A 27 1.00 4.26 4.10
CA LYS A 27 -0.42 3.99 3.81
C LYS A 27 -0.51 2.94 2.72
N THR A 28 -1.27 1.90 3.00
CA THR A 28 -1.51 0.80 2.09
C THR A 28 -3.01 0.56 1.90
N VAL A 29 -3.33 -0.18 0.85
CA VAL A 29 -4.63 -0.82 0.65
C VAL A 29 -4.37 -2.22 0.12
N VAL A 30 -5.16 -3.19 0.55
CA VAL A 30 -5.00 -4.61 0.22
C VAL A 30 -6.22 -5.07 -0.55
N ASP A 31 -6.01 -5.79 -1.64
CA ASP A 31 -7.06 -6.63 -2.23
C ASP A 31 -7.04 -7.98 -1.51
N ILE A 32 -8.05 -8.22 -0.66
CA ILE A 32 -8.11 -9.43 0.17
C ILE A 32 -8.46 -10.69 -0.64
N GLN A 33 -9.10 -10.52 -1.80
CA GLN A 33 -9.52 -11.63 -2.65
C GLN A 33 -8.36 -12.10 -3.53
N ARG A 34 -7.60 -11.17 -4.10
CA ARG A 34 -6.46 -11.42 -5.00
C ARG A 34 -5.11 -11.45 -4.27
N ARG A 35 -5.06 -11.08 -2.99
CA ARG A 35 -3.92 -11.19 -2.06
C ARG A 35 -2.68 -10.40 -2.48
N PHE A 36 -2.87 -9.14 -2.84
CA PHE A 36 -1.79 -8.20 -3.12
C PHE A 36 -2.16 -6.82 -2.58
N LEU A 37 -1.19 -5.91 -2.50
CA LEU A 37 -1.44 -4.59 -1.92
C LEU A 37 -0.83 -3.47 -2.75
N ALA A 38 -1.35 -2.25 -2.59
CA ALA A 38 -0.76 -1.02 -3.08
C ALA A 38 -0.34 -0.13 -1.90
N GLY A 39 0.78 0.57 -2.01
CA GLY A 39 1.29 1.43 -0.94
C GLY A 39 2.16 2.60 -1.44
N GLY A 40 2.32 3.61 -0.58
CA GLY A 40 3.14 4.80 -0.88
C GLY A 40 2.36 6.03 -1.34
N GLY A 41 1.03 6.01 -1.23
CA GLY A 41 0.17 7.18 -1.45
C GLY A 41 0.12 8.14 -0.25
N GLU A 42 -0.30 9.38 -0.49
CA GLU A 42 -0.52 10.37 0.57
C GLU A 42 -1.75 10.01 1.40
N MET A 43 -2.79 9.48 0.76
CA MET A 43 -4.02 8.97 1.33
C MET A 43 -4.29 7.52 0.89
N HIS A 44 -5.13 6.79 1.63
CA HIS A 44 -5.53 5.43 1.23
C HIS A 44 -6.28 5.43 -0.12
N SER A 45 -7.03 6.50 -0.39
CA SER A 45 -7.74 6.70 -1.66
C SER A 45 -6.81 6.71 -2.86
N ASP A 46 -5.58 7.20 -2.72
CA ASP A 46 -4.62 7.20 -3.84
C ASP A 46 -4.23 5.78 -4.22
N CYS A 47 -3.96 4.95 -3.21
CA CYS A 47 -3.62 3.54 -3.43
C CYS A 47 -4.85 2.72 -3.87
N GLU A 48 -6.04 3.08 -3.40
CA GLU A 48 -7.32 2.44 -3.77
C GLU A 48 -7.63 2.62 -5.25
N VAL A 49 -7.46 3.83 -5.79
CA VAL A 49 -7.60 4.10 -7.23
C VAL A 49 -6.68 3.19 -8.04
N VAL A 50 -5.43 3.00 -7.60
CA VAL A 50 -4.47 2.11 -8.27
C VAL A 50 -4.94 0.65 -8.29
N LEU A 51 -5.55 0.16 -7.19
CA LEU A 51 -6.10 -1.20 -7.17
C LEU A 51 -7.35 -1.34 -8.05
N LEU A 52 -8.26 -0.36 -8.01
CA LEU A 52 -9.45 -0.34 -8.86
C LEU A 52 -9.08 -0.33 -10.36
N ASP A 53 -8.10 0.48 -10.75
CA ASP A 53 -7.56 0.52 -12.12
C ASP A 53 -6.85 -0.79 -12.49
N ASN A 54 -6.30 -1.52 -11.52
CA ASN A 54 -5.76 -2.88 -11.69
C ASN A 54 -6.85 -3.97 -11.73
N GLY A 55 -8.13 -3.60 -11.70
CA GLY A 55 -9.27 -4.51 -11.79
C GLY A 55 -9.68 -5.16 -10.47
N SER A 56 -9.23 -4.64 -9.33
CA SER A 56 -9.78 -5.00 -8.02
C SER A 56 -11.22 -4.53 -7.87
N ARG A 57 -11.99 -5.22 -7.02
CA ARG A 57 -13.36 -4.82 -6.69
C ARG A 57 -13.36 -3.97 -5.43
N GLN A 58 -14.16 -2.91 -5.43
CA GLN A 58 -14.33 -2.03 -4.27
C GLN A 58 -14.64 -2.79 -2.97
N SER A 59 -15.45 -3.84 -3.03
CA SER A 59 -15.82 -4.67 -1.87
C SER A 59 -14.65 -5.46 -1.28
N ASP A 60 -13.60 -5.66 -2.05
CA ASP A 60 -12.47 -6.52 -1.73
C ASP A 60 -11.24 -5.68 -1.34
N ILE A 61 -11.33 -4.34 -1.37
CA ILE A 61 -10.25 -3.42 -1.01
C ILE A 61 -10.38 -2.99 0.46
N TRP A 62 -9.32 -3.19 1.23
CA TRP A 62 -9.25 -2.82 2.65
C TRP A 62 -8.05 -1.91 2.90
N GLY A 63 -8.29 -0.76 3.53
CA GLY A 63 -7.24 0.18 3.92
C GLY A 63 -6.50 -0.28 5.17
N ALA A 64 -5.18 -0.08 5.18
CA ALA A 64 -4.33 -0.33 6.33
C ALA A 64 -3.11 0.61 6.30
N SER A 65 -2.43 0.78 7.42
CA SER A 65 -1.14 1.45 7.48
C SER A 65 -0.11 0.52 8.11
N TRP A 66 1.14 0.61 7.67
CA TRP A 66 2.24 -0.15 8.26
C TRP A 66 3.28 0.81 8.83
N ASN A 67 3.67 0.62 10.10
CA ASN A 67 4.68 1.44 10.76
C ASN A 67 6.08 0.85 10.54
N SER A 68 7.02 1.64 10.02
CA SER A 68 8.38 1.15 9.74
C SER A 68 9.26 0.96 10.97
N ILE A 69 8.91 1.59 12.09
CA ILE A 69 9.64 1.51 13.36
C ILE A 69 9.13 0.33 14.19
N THR A 70 7.82 0.24 14.42
CA THR A 70 7.23 -0.83 15.24
C THR A 70 6.99 -2.13 14.45
N GLN A 71 6.99 -2.05 13.12
CA GLN A 71 6.64 -3.14 12.20
C GLN A 71 5.20 -3.64 12.34
N GLU A 72 4.32 -2.85 12.94
CA GLU A 72 2.90 -3.18 13.13
C GLU A 72 2.04 -2.67 11.97
N ILE A 73 0.95 -3.39 11.71
CA ILE A 73 -0.14 -2.94 10.84
C ILE A 73 -1.27 -2.38 11.71
N PHE A 74 -1.82 -1.24 11.34
CA PHE A 74 -2.91 -0.55 12.05
C PHE A 74 -3.89 0.14 11.10
#